data_AF-A0A4R1X570-F1
#
_entry.id   AF-A0A4R1X570-F1
#
_cell.length_a   1.000
_cell.length_b   1.000
_cell.length_c   1.000
_cell.angle_alpha   90.00
_cell.angle_beta   90.00
_cell.angle_gamma   90.00
#
_symmetry.space_group_name_H-M   'P 1'
#
loop_
_entity.id
_entity.type
_entity.pdbx_description
1 polymer ?
#
loop_
_entity_poly.entity_id
_entity_poly.type
_entity_poly.pdbx_seq_one_letter_code
_entity_poly.pdbx_strand_id
1 'polypeptide(L)' 'MAAGLSRLRLPARDFWRMTPRELAAALGLSAGRGGAPDRAGLVRMMRQFPDDAA' A
#
# COMPACT_ATOMS: atom_id res chain seq x y z
N MET A 1 5.16 -20.55 -10.91
CA MET A 1 5.00 -19.19 -10.35
C MET A 1 4.24 -18.33 -11.34
N ALA A 2 2.95 -18.09 -11.12
CA ALA A 2 2.18 -17.12 -11.90
C ALA A 2 1.90 -15.90 -11.00
N ALA A 3 2.91 -15.06 -10.82
CA ALA A 3 2.75 -13.71 -10.27
C ALA A 3 2.39 -12.76 -11.42
N GLY A 4 1.30 -13.07 -12.11
CA GLY A 4 0.82 -12.31 -13.28
C GLY A 4 -0.52 -11.65 -12.99
N LEU A 5 -0.86 -10.66 -13.81
CA LEU A 5 -2.07 -9.83 -13.89
C LEU A 5 -3.38 -10.40 -13.27
N SER A 6 -3.60 -11.72 -13.32
CA SER A 6 -4.77 -12.38 -12.71
C SER A 6 -4.88 -12.23 -11.20
N ARG A 7 -3.76 -12.08 -10.47
CA ARG A 7 -3.78 -12.00 -9.00
C ARG A 7 -4.00 -10.58 -8.45
N LEU A 8 -3.59 -9.58 -9.22
CA LEU A 8 -3.67 -8.16 -8.82
C LEU A 8 -4.95 -7.48 -9.29
N ARG A 9 -5.68 -8.07 -10.24
CA ARG A 9 -6.89 -7.49 -10.89
C ARG A 9 -6.66 -6.08 -11.43
N LEU A 10 -5.42 -5.76 -11.79
CA LEU A 10 -5.04 -4.48 -12.37
C LEU A 10 -5.25 -4.51 -13.89
N PRO A 11 -5.69 -3.40 -14.51
CA PRO A 11 -5.66 -3.29 -15.96
C PRO A 11 -4.20 -3.34 -16.44
N ALA A 12 -3.96 -3.97 -17.59
CA ALA A 12 -2.61 -4.27 -18.06
C ALA A 12 -1.68 -3.06 -18.18
N ARG A 13 -2.23 -1.91 -18.59
CA ARG A 13 -1.49 -0.65 -18.67
C ARG A 13 -0.91 -0.20 -17.32
N ASP A 14 -1.64 -0.42 -16.22
CA ASP A 14 -1.24 0.07 -14.91
C ASP A 14 -0.20 -0.86 -14.32
N PHE A 15 -0.33 -2.18 -14.57
CA PHE A 15 0.68 -3.17 -14.24
C PHE A 15 2.05 -2.88 -14.88
N TRP A 16 2.08 -2.55 -16.18
CA TRP A 16 3.33 -2.23 -16.88
C TRP A 16 3.91 -0.85 -16.54
N ARG A 17 3.10 0.04 -15.96
CA ARG A 17 3.56 1.36 -15.48
C ARG A 17 4.06 1.34 -14.04
N MET A 18 3.81 0.25 -13.29
CA MET A 18 4.28 0.12 -11.92
C MET A 18 5.81 0.05 -11.88
N THR A 19 6.37 0.80 -10.94
CA THR A 19 7.76 0.66 -10.56
C THR A 19 7.98 -0.69 -9.85
N PRO A 20 9.22 -1.21 -9.83
CA PRO A 20 9.54 -2.46 -9.11
C PRO A 20 9.14 -2.43 -7.63
N ARG A 21 9.19 -1.25 -6.98
CA ARG A 21 8.77 -1.05 -5.58
C ARG A 21 7.26 -1.19 -5.41
N GLU A 22 6.47 -0.65 -6.33
CA GLU A 22 5.01 -0.77 -6.32
C GLU A 22 4.57 -2.21 -6.61
N LEU A 23 5.26 -2.88 -7.55
CA LEU A 23 5.01 -4.29 -7.83
C LEU A 23 5.33 -5.17 -6.62
N ALA A 24 6.44 -4.92 -5.92
CA ALA A 24 6.78 -5.63 -4.69
C ALA A 24 5.74 -5.43 -3.59
N ALA A 25 5.19 -4.22 -3.44
CA ALA A 25 4.11 -3.93 -2.50
C ALA A 25 2.82 -4.66 -2.88
N ALA A 26 2.41 -4.62 -4.16
CA ALA A 26 1.20 -5.28 -4.66
C ALA A 26 1.28 -6.82 -4.53
N LEU A 27 2.46 -7.40 -4.71
CA LEU A 27 2.70 -8.84 -4.57
C LEU A 27 2.91 -9.29 -3.11
N GLY A 28 2.86 -8.38 -2.13
CA GLY A 28 3.15 -8.69 -0.73
C GLY A 28 4.61 -9.10 -0.47
N LEU A 29 5.51 -8.80 -1.42
CA LEU A 29 6.95 -9.07 -1.37
C LEU A 29 7.74 -7.92 -0.72
N SER A 30 7.08 -6.81 -0.40
CA SER A 30 7.71 -5.69 0.31
C SER A 30 8.09 -6.14 1.72
N ALA A 31 9.39 -6.37 1.92
CA ALA A 31 9.99 -6.66 3.22
C ALA A 31 9.94 -5.40 4.08
N GLY A 32 8.88 -5.26 4.87
CA GLY A 32 8.74 -4.16 5.80
C GLY A 32 7.30 -3.90 6.20
N ARG A 33 6.78 -4.68 7.15
CA ARG A 33 5.59 -4.28 7.93
C ARG A 33 5.84 -3.09 8.86
N GLY A 34 7.05 -2.50 8.85
CA GLY A 34 7.51 -1.53 9.84
C GLY A 34 7.11 -0.07 9.60
N GLY A 35 6.23 0.23 8.63
CA GLY A 35 5.89 1.62 8.29
C GLY A 35 4.40 1.95 8.31
N ALA A 36 3.51 0.96 8.32
CA ALA A 36 2.08 1.22 8.42
C ALA A 36 1.68 1.24 9.91
N PRO A 37 1.02 2.30 10.41
CA PRO A 37 0.51 2.28 11.76
C PRO A 37 -0.53 1.16 11.88
N ASP A 38 -0.52 0.46 13.01
CA ASP A 38 -1.67 -0.36 13.36
C ASP A 38 -2.92 0.52 13.58
N ARG A 39 -4.08 -0.10 13.75
CA ARG A 39 -5.33 0.64 13.95
C ARG A 39 -5.25 1.61 15.15
N ALA A 40 -4.55 1.24 16.22
CA ALA A 40 -4.39 2.10 17.40
C ALA A 40 -3.44 3.27 17.11
N GLY A 41 -2.36 3.03 16.37
CA GLY A 41 -1.45 4.06 15.87
C GLY A 41 -2.15 5.07 14.98
N LEU A 42 -3.00 4.62 14.07
CA LEU A 42 -3.79 5.50 13.19
C LEU A 42 -4.75 6.38 14.01
N VAL A 43 -5.50 5.78 14.95
CA VAL A 43 -6.41 6.54 15.83
C VAL A 43 -5.65 7.57 16.67
N ARG A 44 -4.44 7.24 17.15
CA ARG A 44 -3.59 8.19 17.87
C ARG A 44 -3.19 9.37 16.98
N MET A 45 -2.83 9.12 15.72
CA MET A 45 -2.49 10.18 14.77
C MET A 45 -3.68 11.09 14.47
N MET A 46 -4.86 10.52 14.20
CA MET A 46 -6.07 11.32 13.93
C MET A 46 -6.45 12.24 15.10
N ARG A 47 -6.20 11.81 16.34
CA ARG A 47 -6.41 12.66 17.53
C ARG A 47 -5.36 13.75 17.69
N GLN A 48 -4.12 13.48 17.27
CA GLN A 48 -3.01 14.43 17.37
C GLN A 48 -3.07 15.50 16.27
N PHE A 49 -3.59 15.13 15.10
CA PHE A 49 -3.70 15.99 13.92
C PHE A 49 -5.15 15.96 13.44
N PRO A 50 -6.09 16.60 14.15
CA PRO A 50 -7.47 16.70 13.69
C PRO A 50 -7.53 17.57 12.42
N ASP A 51 -8.27 17.11 11.41
CA ASP A 51 -8.43 17.83 10.14
C ASP A 51 -9.30 19.11 10.27
N ASP A 52 -9.97 19.30 11.42
CA ASP A 52 -10.87 20.42 11.73
C ASP A 52 -10.14 21.68 12.23
N ALA A 53 -9.06 22.07 11.56
CA ALA A 53 -8.48 23.41 11.68
C ALA A 53 -8.94 24.28 10.51
N ALA A 54 -10.22 24.64 10.50
CA ALA A 54 -10.81 25.71 9.70
C ALA A 54 -11.79 26.53 10.56
#